data_AF-A0A914UCV5-F1
#
_entry.id   AF-A0A914UCV5-F1
#
_cell.length_a   1.000
_cell.length_b   1.000
_cell.length_c   1.000
_cell.angle_alpha   90.00
_cell.angle_beta   90.00
_cell.angle_gamma   90.00
#
_symmetry.space_group_name_H-M   'P 1'
#
loop_
_entity.id
_entity.type
_entity.pdbx_description
1 polymer ?
#
loop_
_entity_poly.entity_id
_entity_poly.type
_entity_poly.pdbx_seq_one_letter_code
_entity_poly.pdbx_strand_id
1 'polypeptide(L)' 'MKRQRSTTIREYNTENSTNIEIPTPPPEPETEPEQPPKAPIFAETLFDQKVLTGENATLKCKVRGYPLPTVTWI' A
#
# COMPACT_ATOMS: atom_id res chain seq x y z
N MET A 1 -9.37 -64.84 30.90
CA MET A 1 -8.84 -64.03 29.78
C MET A 1 -9.69 -64.24 28.52
N LYS A 2 -10.58 -63.31 28.16
CA LYS A 2 -11.18 -63.24 26.80
C LYS A 2 -11.60 -61.80 26.52
N ARG A 3 -10.85 -61.11 25.66
CA ARG A 3 -11.34 -59.95 24.90
C ARG A 3 -10.66 -59.98 23.53
N GLN A 4 -11.24 -60.76 22.63
CA GLN A 4 -11.12 -60.51 21.20
C GLN A 4 -12.23 -59.49 20.90
N ARG A 5 -11.84 -58.26 20.56
CA ARG A 5 -12.72 -57.29 19.90
C ARG A 5 -11.94 -56.77 18.72
N SER A 6 -12.07 -57.48 17.61
CA SER A 6 -11.54 -57.11 16.30
C SER A 6 -12.20 -55.79 15.89
N THR A 7 -11.42 -54.70 15.92
CA THR A 7 -11.90 -53.37 15.58
C THR A 7 -11.96 -53.23 14.06
N THR A 8 -13.15 -52.97 13.53
CA THR A 8 -13.41 -52.61 12.14
C THR A 8 -12.50 -51.44 11.72
N ILE A 9 -11.62 -51.68 10.75
CA ILE A 9 -10.89 -50.61 10.06
C ILE A 9 -11.93 -49.87 9.22
N ARG A 10 -12.22 -48.62 9.56
CA ARG A 10 -12.95 -47.72 8.66
C ARG A 10 -12.00 -47.35 7.53
N GLU A 11 -12.19 -47.96 6.38
CA GLU A 11 -11.63 -47.47 5.11
C GLU A 11 -12.25 -46.09 4.85
N TYR A 12 -11.43 -45.05 4.91
CA TYR A 12 -11.86 -43.71 4.49
C TYR A 12 -11.71 -43.61 2.97
N ASN A 13 -12.84 -43.67 2.28
CA ASN A 13 -12.94 -43.40 0.85
C ASN A 13 -12.44 -41.97 0.57
N THR A 14 -11.37 -41.84 -0.23
CA THR A 14 -10.77 -40.56 -0.62
C THR A 14 -11.44 -40.05 -1.87
N GLU A 15 -12.71 -39.64 -1.80
CA GLU A 15 -13.35 -38.92 -2.90
C GLU A 15 -14.30 -37.87 -2.36
N ASN A 16 -14.13 -36.64 -2.87
CA ASN A 16 -14.99 -35.47 -2.71
C ASN A 16 -14.68 -34.51 -1.53
N SER A 17 -13.49 -33.90 -1.54
CA SER A 17 -13.29 -32.61 -0.85
C SER A 17 -14.02 -31.51 -1.62
N THR A 18 -15.25 -31.24 -1.20
CA THR A 18 -16.02 -30.06 -1.56
C THR A 18 -15.18 -28.80 -1.34
N ASN A 19 -14.98 -28.00 -2.40
CA ASN A 19 -14.45 -26.65 -2.29
C ASN A 19 -15.34 -25.85 -1.35
N ILE A 20 -14.85 -25.60 -0.13
CA ILE A 20 -15.48 -24.66 0.79
C ILE A 20 -15.02 -23.27 0.34
N GLU A 21 -15.87 -22.58 -0.40
CA GLU A 21 -15.68 -21.18 -0.72
C GLU A 21 -15.85 -20.38 0.59
N ILE A 22 -14.72 -19.89 1.12
CA ILE A 22 -14.70 -19.05 2.31
C ILE A 22 -15.42 -17.74 1.94
N PRO A 23 -16.52 -17.36 2.61
CA PRO A 23 -17.17 -16.08 2.32
C PRO A 23 -16.17 -14.97 2.64
N THR A 24 -15.79 -14.21 1.62
CA THR A 24 -14.90 -13.06 1.77
C THR A 24 -15.52 -12.08 2.76
N PRO A 25 -14.80 -11.66 3.82
CA PRO A 25 -15.29 -10.60 4.68
C PRO A 25 -15.58 -9.34 3.83
N PRO A 26 -16.54 -8.49 4.24
CA PRO A 26 -16.79 -7.21 3.57
C PRO A 26 -15.47 -6.46 3.37
N PRO A 27 -15.30 -5.69 2.28
CA PRO A 27 -14.09 -4.89 2.11
C PRO A 27 -13.95 -4.00 3.33
N GLU A 28 -13.00 -4.33 4.22
CA GLU A 28 -12.51 -3.42 5.24
C GLU A 28 -12.14 -2.12 4.53
N PRO A 29 -12.40 -0.94 5.13
CA PRO A 29 -11.99 0.32 4.52
C PRO A 29 -10.51 0.20 4.22
N GLU A 30 -10.18 0.12 2.93
CA GLU A 30 -8.82 -0.05 2.44
C GLU A 30 -8.03 1.10 3.05
N THR A 31 -7.31 0.80 4.12
CA THR A 31 -6.44 1.77 4.76
C THR A 31 -5.32 1.92 3.75
N GLU A 32 -5.42 2.96 2.92
CA GLU A 32 -4.37 3.33 1.96
C GLU A 32 -3.05 3.24 2.73
N PRO A 33 -2.07 2.45 2.27
CA PRO A 33 -0.85 2.23 3.04
C PRO A 33 -0.26 3.59 3.39
N GLU A 34 -0.33 3.97 4.67
CA GLU A 34 0.15 5.26 5.13
C GLU A 34 1.62 5.36 4.73
N GLN A 35 1.90 6.27 3.81
CA GLN A 35 3.24 6.47 3.28
C GLN A 35 4.13 6.84 4.48
N PRO A 36 5.33 6.27 4.63
CA PRO A 36 6.19 6.66 5.74
C PRO A 36 6.50 8.15 5.63
N PRO A 37 6.56 8.88 6.76
CA PRO A 37 6.87 10.30 6.75
C PRO A 37 8.21 10.56 6.06
N LYS A 38 8.22 11.56 5.19
CA LYS A 38 9.39 11.93 4.38
C LYS A 38 9.60 13.43 4.49
N ALA A 39 10.79 13.83 4.94
CA ALA A 39 11.16 15.22 5.03
C ALA A 39 11.04 15.92 3.66
N PRO A 40 10.64 17.20 3.62
CA PRO A 40 10.59 17.96 2.38
C PRO A 40 11.96 18.07 1.73
N ILE A 41 12.03 17.77 0.44
CA ILE A 41 13.24 17.91 -0.38
C ILE A 41 12.89 18.60 -1.70
N PHE A 42 13.78 19.48 -2.16
CA PHE A 42 13.69 20.03 -3.51
C PHE A 42 14.11 18.96 -4.52
N ALA A 43 13.12 18.40 -5.20
CA ALA A 43 13.36 17.53 -6.35
C ALA A 43 13.79 18.35 -7.58
N GLU A 44 13.32 19.60 -7.68
CA GLU A 44 13.80 20.58 -8.65
C GLU A 44 14.03 21.89 -7.91
N THR A 45 15.28 22.32 -7.86
CA THR A 45 15.72 23.55 -7.20
C THR A 45 15.56 24.74 -8.11
N LEU A 46 15.53 25.93 -7.50
CA LEU A 46 15.53 27.18 -8.21
C LEU A 46 16.93 27.54 -8.71
N PHE A 47 16.97 28.34 -9.75
CA PHE A 47 18.19 28.92 -10.29
C PHE A 47 17.97 30.39 -10.62
N ASP A 48 19.06 31.14 -10.62
CA ASP A 48 19.03 32.56 -10.95
C ASP A 48 18.62 32.74 -12.41
N GLN A 49 17.59 33.56 -12.64
CA GLN A 49 17.11 33.87 -13.97
C GLN A 49 17.32 35.36 -14.26
N LYS A 50 17.98 35.65 -15.38
CA LYS A 50 18.04 37.00 -15.96
C LYS A 50 16.86 37.16 -16.91
N VAL A 51 16.12 38.26 -16.76
CA VAL A 51 14.98 38.61 -17.60
C VAL A 51 15.12 40.04 -18.08
N LEU A 52 14.58 40.33 -19.26
CA LEU A 52 14.58 41.68 -19.81
C LEU A 52 13.52 42.54 -19.11
N THR A 53 13.77 43.84 -19.08
CA THR A 53 12.80 44.80 -18.54
C THR A 53 11.51 44.76 -19.35
N GLY A 54 10.38 44.59 -18.67
CA GLY A 54 9.05 44.50 -19.30
C GLY A 54 8.61 43.07 -19.64
N GLU A 55 9.46 42.06 -19.43
CA GLU A 55 9.10 40.65 -19.59
C GLU A 55 8.70 39.99 -18.26
N ASN A 56 7.96 38.89 -18.35
CA ASN A 56 7.53 38.11 -17.18
C ASN A 56 8.61 37.12 -16.75
N ALA A 57 8.91 37.07 -15.45
CA ALA A 57 9.70 36.01 -14.85
C ALA A 57 8.80 34.89 -14.28
N THR A 58 9.23 33.63 -14.41
CA THR A 58 8.55 32.49 -13.78
C THR A 58 9.57 31.59 -13.09
N LEU A 59 9.57 31.65 -11.76
CA LEU A 59 10.41 30.81 -10.92
C LEU A 59 9.71 29.48 -10.64
N LYS A 60 10.38 28.35 -10.93
CA LYS A 60 9.80 27.01 -10.80
C LYS A 60 10.59 26.19 -9.79
N CYS A 61 9.89 25.54 -8.86
CA CYS A 61 10.49 24.54 -7.98
C CYS A 61 9.55 23.34 -7.85
N LYS A 62 10.12 22.21 -7.45
CA LYS A 62 9.35 21.00 -7.14
C LYS A 62 9.82 20.46 -5.81
N VAL A 63 8.89 20.35 -4.87
CA VAL A 63 9.16 19.81 -3.53
C VAL A 63 8.42 18.48 -3.39
N ARG A 64 9.11 17.50 -2.82
CA ARG A 64 8.52 16.19 -2.44
C ARG A 64 8.63 16.02 -0.94
N GLY A 65 7.64 15.40 -0.33
CA GLY A 65 7.59 15.14 1.11
C GLY A 65 6.26 14.47 1.46
N TYR A 66 6.20 13.83 2.62
CA TYR A 66 4.96 13.32 3.19
C TYR A 66 4.87 13.71 4.68
N PRO A 67 3.78 14.39 5.12
CA PRO A 67 2.65 14.87 4.31
C PRO A 67 3.06 15.89 3.24
N LEU A 68 2.15 16.23 2.32
CA LEU A 68 2.45 17.13 1.22
C LEU A 68 2.96 18.48 1.77
N PRO A 69 4.15 18.94 1.35
CA PRO A 69 4.75 20.15 1.90
C PRO A 69 4.07 21.42 1.36
N THR A 70 4.00 22.44 2.21
CA THR A 70 3.60 23.81 1.83
C THR A 70 4.82 24.58 1.34
N VAL A 71 4.68 25.30 0.22
CA VAL A 71 5.74 26.14 -0.37
C VAL A 71 5.34 27.60 -0.28
N THR A 72 6.26 28.46 0.18
CA THR A 72 6.05 29.91 0.29
C THR A 72 7.20 30.67 -0.37
N TRP A 73 6.86 31.80 -1.00
CA TRP A 73 7.81 32.76 -1.58
C TRP A 73 7.88 33.97 -0.67
N ILE A 74 9.07 34.33 -0.21
CA ILE A 74 9.34 35.47 0.69
C ILE A 74 10.42 36.37 0.12
#